data_AF-A0A9X1T796-F1
#
_entry.id   AF-A0A9X1T796-F1
#
_cell.length_a   1.000
_cell.length_b   1.000
_cell.length_c   1.000
_cell.angle_alpha   90.00
_cell.angle_beta   90.00
_cell.angle_gamma   90.00
#
_symmetry.space_group_name_H-M   'P 1'
#
loop_
_entity.id
_entity.type
_entity.pdbx_description
1 polymer ?
#
loop_
_entity_poly.entity_id
_entity_poly.type
_entity_poly.pdbx_seq_one_letter_code
_entity_poly.pdbx_strand_id
1 'polypeptide(L)'
;MVQILETLLDPDTIVFGGAIPSSLLDALCERMLPLLPSHADRPARELPRLTIGGADPWMVAAGAAAEPIARTFDPRFSAIQNGLVAPD
;
A
#
# COMPACT_ATOMS: atom_id res chain seq x y z
N MET A 1 7.62 -15.37 -2.51
CA MET A 1 7.84 -14.01 -1.99
C MET A 1 6.65 -13.48 -1.18
N VAL A 2 5.41 -13.57 -1.68
CA VAL A 2 4.18 -13.16 -0.97
C VAL A 2 4.15 -13.62 0.50
N GLN A 3 4.38 -14.91 0.78
CA GLN A 3 4.36 -15.45 2.15
C GLN A 3 5.37 -14.78 3.10
N ILE A 4 6.56 -14.43 2.59
CA ILE A 4 7.60 -13.79 3.40
C ILE A 4 7.13 -12.39 3.78
N LEU A 5 6.60 -11.62 2.82
CA LEU A 5 6.07 -10.29 3.08
C LEU A 5 4.87 -10.32 4.04
N GLU A 6 3.97 -11.29 3.86
CA GLU A 6 2.87 -11.50 4.80
C GLU A 6 3.36 -11.80 6.22
N THR A 7 4.37 -12.66 6.36
CA THR A 7 4.92 -13.04 7.67
C THR A 7 5.64 -11.88 8.36
N LEU A 8 6.33 -11.03 7.60
CA LEU A 8 7.14 -9.95 8.15
C LEU A 8 6.36 -8.66 8.41
N LEU A 9 5.33 -8.37 7.61
CA LEU A 9 4.67 -7.06 7.60
C LEU A 9 3.17 -7.12 7.94
N ASP A 10 2.55 -8.31 7.92
CA ASP A 10 1.10 -8.51 8.10
C ASP A 10 0.19 -7.52 7.32
N PRO A 11 0.43 -7.27 6.00
CA PRO A 11 -0.33 -6.29 5.25
C PRO A 11 -1.75 -6.80 4.90
N ASP A 12 -2.69 -5.89 4.67
CA ASP A 12 -4.03 -6.20 4.11
C ASP A 12 -3.97 -6.83 2.72
N THR A 13 -3.15 -6.26 1.86
CA THR A 13 -2.89 -6.77 0.53
C THR A 13 -1.47 -6.45 0.12
N ILE A 14 -0.90 -7.28 -0.74
CA ILE A 14 0.37 -6.99 -1.42
C ILE A 14 0.03 -6.49 -2.81
N VAL A 15 0.48 -5.29 -3.15
CA VAL A 15 0.33 -4.73 -4.50
C VAL A 15 1.50 -5.18 -5.37
N PHE A 16 1.22 -5.94 -6.43
CA PHE A 16 2.21 -6.37 -7.40
C PHE A 16 2.17 -5.46 -8.63
N GLY A 17 3.28 -4.79 -8.90
CA GLY A 17 3.36 -3.82 -9.99
C GLY A 17 4.80 -3.64 -10.46
N GLY A 18 4.98 -2.65 -11.33
CA GLY A 18 6.27 -2.30 -11.91
C GLY A 18 6.08 -1.63 -13.27
N ALA A 19 7.14 -1.02 -13.80
CA ALA A 19 7.14 -0.44 -15.14
C ALA A 19 7.27 -1.53 -16.22
N ILE A 20 6.25 -2.38 -16.34
CA ILE A 20 6.18 -3.48 -17.31
C ILE A 20 4.81 -3.47 -18.02
N PRO A 21 4.68 -4.06 -19.22
CA PRO A 21 3.40 -4.19 -19.89
C PRO A 21 2.38 -4.92 -19.00
N SER A 22 1.12 -4.46 -19.01
CA SER A 22 0.04 -5.06 -18.21
C SER A 22 -0.13 -6.55 -18.49
N SER A 23 -0.04 -6.97 -19.75
CA SER A 23 -0.12 -8.37 -20.14
C SER A 23 0.95 -9.25 -19.49
N LEU A 24 2.15 -8.73 -19.24
CA LEU A 24 3.20 -9.45 -18.54
C LEU A 24 2.91 -9.52 -17.04
N LEU A 25 2.43 -8.42 -16.46
CA LEU A 25 2.04 -8.35 -15.05
C LEU A 25 0.94 -9.37 -14.72
N ASP A 26 -0.09 -9.44 -15.57
CA ASP A 26 -1.19 -10.40 -15.47
C ASP A 26 -0.66 -11.84 -15.61
N ALA A 27 0.16 -12.11 -16.63
CA ALA A 27 0.71 -13.45 -16.85
C ALA A 27 1.62 -13.94 -15.70
N LEU A 28 2.37 -13.03 -15.08
CA LEU A 28 3.16 -13.35 -13.88
C LEU A 28 2.26 -13.63 -12.69
N CYS A 29 1.22 -12.82 -12.47
CA CYS A 29 0.27 -13.00 -11.38
C CYS A 29 -0.45 -14.35 -11.48
N GLU A 30 -0.94 -14.70 -12.67
CA GLU A 30 -1.58 -16.01 -12.93
C GLU A 30 -0.66 -17.19 -12.61
N ARG A 31 0.63 -17.09 -12.98
CA ARG A 31 1.63 -18.14 -12.70
C ARG A 31 2.04 -18.22 -11.24
N MET A 32 1.75 -17.21 -10.42
CA MET A 32 2.03 -17.22 -8.99
C MET A 32 0.97 -17.98 -8.18
N LEU A 33 -0.18 -18.31 -8.78
CA LEU A 33 -1.28 -18.99 -8.11
C LEU A 33 -1.14 -20.53 -8.23
N PRO A 34 -1.56 -21.29 -7.19
CA PRO A 34 -2.07 -20.82 -5.90
C PRO A 34 -0.94 -20.34 -4.96
N LEU A 35 -1.23 -19.33 -4.15
CA LEU A 35 -0.30 -18.87 -3.12
C LEU A 35 -0.20 -19.90 -1.99
N LEU A 36 0.99 -20.03 -1.39
CA LEU A 36 1.20 -20.82 -0.17
C LEU A 36 0.25 -20.37 0.96
N PRO A 37 -0.14 -21.24 1.90
CA PRO A 37 -1.02 -20.87 3.01
C PRO A 37 -0.50 -19.66 3.78
N SER A 38 -1.34 -18.66 4.05
CA SER A 38 -0.93 -17.49 4.83
C SER A 38 -0.81 -17.83 6.31
N HIS A 39 0.12 -17.18 7.02
CA HIS A 39 0.17 -17.21 8.49
C HIS A 39 -0.60 -16.06 9.14
N ALA A 40 -1.10 -15.10 8.34
CA ALA A 40 -1.89 -13.98 8.85
C ALA A 40 -3.27 -14.50 9.33
N ASP A 41 -3.63 -14.21 10.58
CA ASP A 41 -4.94 -14.53 11.14
C ASP A 41 -5.97 -13.49 10.68
N ARG A 42 -6.43 -13.64 9.42
CA ARG A 42 -7.39 -12.71 8.81
C ARG A 42 -8.50 -13.47 8.08
N PRO A 43 -9.49 -13.99 8.82
CA PRO A 43 -10.55 -14.84 8.26
C PRO A 43 -11.54 -14.07 7.35
N ALA A 44 -11.62 -12.75 7.49
CA ALA A 44 -12.54 -11.88 6.75
C ALA A 44 -11.76 -10.85 5.89
N ARG A 45 -10.82 -11.31 5.06
CA ARG A 45 -10.10 -10.40 4.16
C ARG A 45 -11.08 -9.74 3.18
N GLU A 46 -11.12 -8.40 3.20
CA GLU A 46 -11.87 -7.59 2.24
C GLU A 46 -11.16 -7.52 0.88
N LEU A 47 -9.83 -7.56 0.88
CA LEU A 47 -8.99 -7.50 -0.32
C LEU A 47 -8.28 -8.84 -0.59
N PRO A 48 -8.01 -9.18 -1.86
CA PRO A 48 -7.17 -10.33 -2.19
C PRO A 48 -5.77 -10.22 -1.56
N ARG A 49 -5.13 -11.35 -1.29
CA ARG A 49 -3.74 -11.40 -0.77
C ARG A 49 -2.73 -10.70 -1.68
N LEU A 50 -2.95 -10.79 -2.98
CA LEU A 50 -2.15 -10.18 -4.03
C LEU A 50 -3.09 -9.40 -4.95
N THR A 51 -2.85 -8.10 -5.10
CA THR A 51 -3.60 -7.20 -5.98
C THR A 51 -2.67 -6.67 -7.05
N ILE A 52 -3.11 -6.60 -8.29
CA ILE A 52 -2.33 -5.99 -9.37
C ILE A 52 -2.38 -4.47 -9.22
N GLY A 53 -1.21 -3.85 -9.15
CA GLY A 53 -1.05 -2.40 -9.17
C GLY A 53 -1.24 -1.85 -10.59
N GLY A 54 -1.64 -0.58 -10.70
CA GLY A 54 -1.77 0.04 -12.02
C GLY A 54 -0.43 0.08 -12.77
N ALA A 55 -0.42 -0.39 -14.01
CA ALA A 55 0.73 -0.33 -14.92
C ALA A 55 0.80 1.00 -15.68
N ASP A 56 0.09 2.03 -15.21
CA ASP A 56 0.04 3.33 -15.86
C ASP A 56 1.41 4.05 -15.77
N PRO A 57 1.93 4.64 -16.87
CA PRO A 57 3.23 5.31 -16.87
C PRO A 57 3.36 6.45 -15.83
N TRP A 58 2.24 7.05 -15.42
CA TRP A 58 2.19 8.15 -14.47
C TRP A 58 2.15 7.69 -13.01
N MET A 59 2.14 6.37 -12.74
CA MET A 59 2.05 5.87 -11.35
C MET A 59 3.19 6.38 -10.46
N VAL A 60 4.40 6.50 -11.01
CA VAL A 60 5.54 7.09 -10.29
C VAL A 60 5.31 8.57 -10.00
N ALA A 61 4.79 9.32 -10.96
CA ALA A 61 4.47 10.74 -10.77
C ALA A 61 3.33 10.94 -9.76
N ALA A 62 2.31 10.08 -9.78
CA ALA A 62 1.23 10.08 -8.81
C ALA A 62 1.75 9.80 -7.39
N GLY A 63 2.62 8.79 -7.23
CA GLY A 63 3.29 8.50 -5.96
C GLY A 63 4.18 9.66 -5.49
N ALA A 64 4.95 10.27 -6.38
CA ALA A 64 5.77 11.44 -6.07
C ALA A 64 4.93 12.66 -5.66
N ALA A 65 3.75 12.83 -6.25
CA ALA A 65 2.80 13.88 -5.89
C ALA A 65 2.06 13.60 -4.57
N ALA A 66 1.99 12.34 -4.12
CA ALA A 66 1.27 11.98 -2.89
C ALA A 66 1.86 12.68 -1.66
N GLU A 67 3.19 12.80 -1.56
CA GLU A 67 3.87 13.42 -0.42
C GLU A 67 3.55 14.91 -0.22
N PRO A 68 3.70 15.81 -1.21
CA PRO A 68 3.32 17.21 -1.03
C PRO A 68 1.83 17.40 -0.77
N ILE A 69 0.97 16.53 -1.31
CA ILE A 69 -0.46 16.52 -1.01
C ILE A 69 -0.68 16.15 0.46
N ALA A 70 -0.14 15.02 0.93
CA ALA A 70 -0.27 14.56 2.31
C ALA A 70 0.16 15.65 3.31
N ARG A 71 1.36 16.22 3.11
CA ARG A 71 1.89 17.31 3.95
C ARG A 71 0.99 18.55 4.02
N THR A 72 0.24 18.82 2.95
CA THR A 72 -0.68 19.96 2.92
C THR A 72 -1.91 19.72 3.80
N PHE A 73 -2.36 18.47 3.90
CA PHE A 73 -3.58 18.09 4.62
C PHE A 73 -3.32 17.44 5.99
N ASP A 74 -2.09 17.03 6.29
CA ASP A 74 -1.74 16.45 7.59
C ASP A 74 -1.97 17.46 8.72
N PRO A 75 -2.68 17.05 9.80
CA PRO A 75 -2.95 17.93 10.92
C PRO A 75 -1.64 18.37 11.58
N ARG A 76 -1.43 19.68 11.65
CA ARG A 76 -0.30 20.24 12.38
C ARG A 76 -0.60 20.23 13.88
N PHE A 77 -0.12 19.20 14.57
CA PHE A 77 -0.27 19.06 16.02
C PHE A 77 0.22 20.29 16.81
N SER A 78 1.18 21.06 16.29
CA SER A 78 1.63 22.32 16.91
C SER A 78 0.53 23.37 17.02
N ALA A 79 -0.43 23.41 16.08
CA ALA A 79 -1.58 24.31 16.17
C ALA A 79 -2.55 23.90 17.28
N ILE A 80 -2.58 22.62 17.65
CA ILE A 80 -3.42 22.09 18.73
C ILE A 80 -2.74 22.32 20.10
N GLN A 81 -1.41 22.14 20.19
CA GLN A 81 -0.67 22.35 21.43
C GLN A 81 -0.62 23.81 21.90
N ASN A 82 -0.55 24.78 20.97
CA ASN A 82 -0.53 26.20 21.33
C ASN A 82 -1.88 26.73 21.86
N GLY A 83 -2.97 26.00 21.69
CA GLY A 83 -4.28 26.34 22.27
C GLY A 83 -4.48 25.84 23.71
N LEU A 84 -3.58 24.98 24.22
CA LEU A 84 -3.65 24.41 25.58
C LEU A 84 -2.78 25.16 26.60
N VAL A 85 -1.91 26.07 26.16
CA VAL A 85 -1.17 26.98 27.03
C VAL A 85 -1.87 28.34 26.97
N ALA A 86 -2.96 28.48 27.75
CA ALA A 86 -3.49 29.79 28.07
C ALA A 86 -2.45 30.54 28.92
N PRO A 87 -2.19 31.84 28.66
CA PRO A 87 -1.30 32.62 29.50
C PRO A 87 -1.99 32.92 30.84
N ASP A 88 -1.44 32.40 31.93
CA ASP A 88 -1.60 32.93 33.29
C ASP A 88 -0.45 33.91 33.60
#